data_AF-A0A975CDY7-F1
#
_entry.id   AF-A0A975CDY7-F1
#
_cell.length_a   1.000
_cell.length_b   1.000
_cell.length_c   1.000
_cell.angle_alpha   90.00
_cell.angle_beta   90.00
_cell.angle_gamma   90.00
#
_symmetry.space_group_name_H-M   'P 1'
#
loop_
_entity.id
_entity.type
_entity.pdbx_description
1 polymer ?
#
loop_
_entity_poly.entity_id
_entity_poly.type
_entity_poly.pdbx_seq_one_letter_code
_entity_poly.pdbx_strand_id
1 'polypeptide(L)'
;MLFLVRMDVKVPTHLSAAEFDAIKAREKTYAEQLQREGAWRHLWRVVGEYANYSVFDVPSNDELHRLLSGLPLFPFMTVHVTPLAKHPSAIQ
;
A
#
# COMPACT_ATOMS: atom_id res chain seq x y z
N MET A 1 -3.06 -13.25 -7.10
CA MET A 1 -3.06 -12.38 -8.30
C MET A 1 -2.17 -11.20 -7.96
N LEU A 2 -1.32 -10.76 -8.89
CA LEU A 2 -0.38 -9.67 -8.61
C LEU A 2 -0.96 -8.31 -9.03
N PHE A 3 -0.76 -7.31 -8.17
CA PHE A 3 -1.15 -5.93 -8.44
C PHE A 3 0.02 -5.00 -8.12
N LEU A 4 0.39 -4.14 -9.06
CA LEU A 4 1.24 -2.99 -8.79
C LEU A 4 0.35 -1.87 -8.26
N VAL A 5 0.65 -1.38 -7.07
CA VAL A 5 -0.10 -0.31 -6.41
C VAL A 5 0.84 0.86 -6.16
N ARG A 6 0.48 2.03 -6.68
CA ARG A 6 1.10 3.30 -6.30
C ARG A 6 0.22 3.98 -5.26
N MET A 7 0.81 4.43 -4.15
CA MET A 7 0.11 5.19 -3.11
C MET A 7 0.84 6.48 -2.82
N ASP A 8 0.19 7.60 -3.09
CA ASP A 8 0.66 8.96 -2.85
C ASP A 8 0.01 9.53 -1.58
N VAL A 9 0.78 9.73 -0.51
CA VAL A 9 0.27 10.21 0.78
C VAL A 9 0.21 11.74 0.79
N LYS A 10 -0.99 12.28 1.01
CA LYS A 10 -1.25 13.70 1.22
C LYS A 10 -1.34 13.97 2.70
N VAL A 11 -0.29 14.57 3.28
CA VAL A 11 -0.25 14.88 4.71
C VAL A 11 -1.38 15.87 5.04
N PRO A 12 -2.32 15.53 5.95
CA PRO A 12 -3.42 16.41 6.31
C PRO A 12 -2.92 17.62 7.09
N THR A 13 -3.30 18.82 6.67
CA THR A 13 -2.91 20.09 7.31
C THR A 13 -3.75 20.44 8.53
N HIS A 14 -4.88 19.76 8.74
CA HIS A 14 -5.80 20.00 9.85
C HIS A 14 -5.49 19.14 11.09
N LEU A 15 -4.59 18.15 10.97
CA LEU A 15 -4.15 17.32 12.09
C LEU A 15 -2.87 17.87 12.70
N SER A 16 -2.74 17.74 14.00
CA SER A 16 -1.45 17.94 14.67
C SER A 16 -0.45 16.85 14.26
N ALA A 17 0.84 17.14 14.43
CA ALA A 17 1.89 16.17 14.17
C ALA A 17 1.71 14.89 15.01
N ALA A 18 1.31 15.02 16.28
CA ALA A 18 1.09 13.88 17.17
C ALA A 18 -0.07 12.98 16.71
N GLU A 19 -1.18 13.57 16.25
CA GLU A 19 -2.30 12.80 15.69
C GLU A 19 -1.90 12.06 14.42
N PHE A 20 -1.17 12.74 13.53
CA PHE A 20 -0.70 12.12 12.29
C PHE A 20 0.34 11.02 12.55
N ASP A 21 1.22 11.20 13.53
CA ASP A 21 2.18 10.18 13.98
C ASP A 21 1.48 8.95 14.55
N ALA A 22 0.41 9.12 15.31
CA ALA A 22 -0.41 8.01 15.82
C ALA A 22 -1.10 7.24 14.69
N ILE A 23 -1.55 7.91 13.62
CA ILE A 23 -2.08 7.25 12.42
C ILE A 23 -0.98 6.45 11.71
N LYS A 24 0.21 7.06 11.51
CA LYS A 24 1.36 6.37 10.89
C LYS A 24 1.83 5.15 11.68
N ALA A 25 1.77 5.19 13.01
CA ALA A 25 2.12 4.04 13.84
C ALA A 25 1.18 2.86 13.60
N ARG A 26 -0.14 3.11 13.54
CA ARG A 26 -1.14 2.07 13.23
C ARG A 26 -1.00 1.56 11.79
N GLU A 27 -0.77 2.46 10.84
CA GLU A 27 -0.47 2.12 9.44
C GLU A 27 0.70 1.15 9.35
N LYS A 28 1.80 1.48 10.05
CA LYS A 28 3.01 0.64 10.08
C LYS A 28 2.70 -0.75 10.60
N THR A 29 1.97 -0.87 11.72
CA THR A 29 1.59 -2.18 12.28
C THR A 29 0.76 -3.00 11.30
N TYR A 30 -0.23 -2.39 10.65
CA TYR A 30 -1.08 -3.08 9.67
C TYR A 30 -0.30 -3.49 8.42
N ALA A 31 0.52 -2.60 7.86
CA ALA A 31 1.36 -2.89 6.70
C ALA A 31 2.40 -3.98 7.00
N GLU A 32 3.00 -4.01 8.20
CA GLU A 32 3.89 -5.08 8.63
C GLU A 32 3.17 -6.43 8.74
N GLN A 33 1.94 -6.45 9.25
CA GLN A 33 1.13 -7.67 9.31
C GLN A 33 0.88 -8.22 7.90
N LEU A 34 0.42 -7.38 6.96
CA LEU A 34 0.17 -7.80 5.58
C LEU A 34 1.42 -8.29 4.85
N GLN A 35 2.59 -7.73 5.16
CA GLN A 35 3.88 -8.22 4.66
C GLN A 35 4.22 -9.59 5.23
N ARG A 36 4.03 -9.81 6.54
CA ARG A 36 4.27 -11.12 7.18
C ARG A 36 3.32 -12.21 6.66
N GLU A 37 2.07 -11.85 6.36
CA GLU A 37 1.05 -12.74 5.79
C GLU A 37 1.26 -12.99 4.28
N GLY A 38 2.18 -12.25 3.64
CA GLY A 38 2.52 -12.40 2.22
C GLY A 38 1.61 -11.65 1.25
N ALA A 39 0.50 -11.07 1.73
CA ALA A 39 -0.43 -10.29 0.91
C ALA A 39 0.24 -9.03 0.34
N TRP A 40 1.11 -8.38 1.10
CA TRP A 40 1.92 -7.23 0.66
C TRP A 40 3.36 -7.67 0.39
N ARG A 41 3.63 -8.14 -0.82
CA ARG A 41 4.86 -8.85 -1.18
C ARG A 41 6.08 -7.94 -1.32
N HIS A 42 5.90 -6.75 -1.88
CA HIS A 42 6.97 -5.77 -2.07
C HIS A 42 6.49 -4.38 -1.68
N LEU A 43 7.37 -3.58 -1.07
CA LEU A 43 7.10 -2.21 -0.65
C LEU A 43 8.37 -1.36 -0.87
N TRP A 44 8.29 -0.37 -1.75
CA TRP A 44 9.40 0.50 -2.11
C TRP A 44 9.02 1.97 -2.00
N ARG A 45 9.92 2.78 -1.44
CA ARG A 45 9.80 4.24 -1.42
C ARG A 45 10.10 4.80 -2.81
N VAL A 46 9.26 5.71 -3.28
CA VAL A 46 9.60 6.57 -4.42
C VAL A 46 10.55 7.66 -3.95
N VAL A 47 11.74 7.75 -4.55
CA VAL A 47 12.78 8.71 -4.14
C VAL A 47 12.29 10.14 -4.40
N GLY A 48 12.36 10.99 -3.37
CA GLY A 48 11.93 12.38 -3.44
C GLY A 48 10.42 12.60 -3.24
N GLU A 49 9.63 11.54 -3.04
CA GLU A 49 8.18 11.65 -2.93
C GLU A 49 7.66 10.95 -1.67
N TYR A 50 6.61 11.49 -1.06
CA TYR A 50 5.87 10.78 0.01
C TYR A 50 4.92 9.74 -0.60
N ALA A 51 5.46 8.91 -1.49
CA ALA A 51 4.74 7.88 -2.22
C ALA A 51 5.48 6.54 -2.16
N ASN A 52 4.77 5.45 -2.42
CA ASN A 52 5.37 4.13 -2.57
C ASN A 52 4.85 3.40 -3.81
N TYR A 53 5.67 2.49 -4.32
CA TYR A 53 5.24 1.40 -5.20
C TYR A 53 5.25 0.10 -4.42
N SER A 54 4.14 -0.61 -4.52
CA SER A 54 3.89 -1.84 -3.79
C SER A 54 3.43 -2.95 -4.73
N VAL A 55 3.78 -4.19 -4.43
CA VAL A 55 3.22 -5.35 -5.09
C VAL A 55 2.40 -6.14 -4.08
N PHE A 56 1.10 -6.27 -4.35
CA PHE A 56 0.21 -7.12 -3.58
C PHE A 56 -0.02 -8.45 -4.31
N ASP A 57 -0.11 -9.54 -3.54
CA ASP A 57 -0.49 -10.87 -4.03
C ASP A 57 -1.73 -11.36 -3.29
N VAL A 58 -2.89 -11.20 -3.91
CA VAL A 58 -4.20 -11.50 -3.30
C VAL A 58 -5.12 -12.24 -4.27
N PRO A 59 -6.09 -13.03 -3.79
CA PRO A 59 -6.93 -13.88 -4.65
C PRO A 59 -7.93 -13.12 -5.54
N SER A 60 -8.28 -11.87 -5.22
CA SER A 60 -9.32 -11.13 -5.95
C SER A 60 -9.15 -9.61 -5.85
N ASN A 61 -9.87 -8.89 -6.72
CA ASN A 61 -9.98 -7.43 -6.65
C ASN A 61 -10.64 -6.96 -5.35
N ASP A 62 -11.67 -7.67 -4.88
CA ASP A 62 -12.39 -7.33 -3.64
C ASP A 62 -11.48 -7.46 -2.42
N GLU A 63 -10.64 -8.50 -2.39
CA GLU A 63 -9.67 -8.68 -1.32
C GLU A 63 -8.63 -7.56 -1.33
N LEU A 64 -8.12 -7.18 -2.50
CA LEU A 64 -7.23 -6.01 -2.61
C LEU A 64 -7.91 -4.75 -2.09
N HIS A 65 -9.15 -4.48 -2.54
CA HIS A 65 -9.89 -3.29 -2.14
C HIS A 65 -10.13 -3.25 -0.63
N ARG A 66 -10.47 -4.39 -0.02
CA ARG A 66 -10.64 -4.53 1.43
C ARG A 66 -9.36 -4.20 2.19
N LEU A 67 -8.21 -4.75 1.76
CA LEU A 67 -6.92 -4.49 2.40
C LEU A 67 -6.51 -3.01 2.26
N LEU A 68 -6.64 -2.44 1.07
CA LEU A 68 -6.30 -1.03 0.84
C LEU A 68 -7.20 -0.09 1.65
N SER A 69 -8.51 -0.36 1.68
CA SER A 69 -9.48 0.44 2.45
C SER A 69 -9.29 0.29 3.96
N GLY A 70 -8.63 -0.79 4.40
CA GLY A 70 -8.27 -1.02 5.80
C GLY A 70 -7.06 -0.22 6.28
N LEU A 71 -6.30 0.40 5.38
CA LEU A 71 -5.13 1.21 5.74
C LEU A 71 -5.58 2.47 6.50
N PRO A 72 -5.07 2.73 7.71
CA PRO A 72 -5.33 3.97 8.43
C PRO A 72 -5.05 5.26 7.63
N LEU A 73 -4.09 5.23 6.69
CA LEU A 73 -3.79 6.37 5.82
C LEU A 73 -4.65 6.45 4.55
N PHE A 74 -5.52 5.46 4.27
CA PHE A 74 -6.34 5.44 3.05
C PHE A 74 -7.10 6.74 2.76
N PRO A 75 -7.74 7.41 3.75
CA PRO A 75 -8.42 8.69 3.51
C PRO A 75 -7.51 9.83 3.03
N PHE A 76 -6.21 9.70 3.25
CA PHE A 76 -5.19 10.69 2.93
C PHE A 76 -4.35 10.28 1.73
N MET A 77 -4.74 9.25 0.97
CA MET A 77 -3.96 8.72 -0.14
C MET A 77 -4.65 8.95 -1.48
N THR A 78 -3.84 9.11 -2.52
CA THR A 78 -4.27 8.83 -3.90
C THR A 78 -3.67 7.48 -4.30
N VAL A 79 -4.52 6.55 -4.75
CA VAL A 79 -4.13 5.16 -5.02
C VAL A 79 -4.38 4.84 -6.48
N HIS A 80 -3.35 4.30 -7.14
CA HIS A 80 -3.44 3.76 -8.50
C HIS A 80 -3.12 2.27 -8.48
N VAL A 81 -4.02 1.47 -9.04
CA VAL A 81 -3.90 0.00 -9.08
C VAL A 81 -3.77 -0.47 -10.52
N THR A 82 -2.73 -1.26 -10.78
CA THR A 82 -2.47 -1.90 -12.07
C THR A 82 -2.39 -3.42 -11.88
N PRO A 83 -3.38 -4.21 -12.36
CA PRO A 83 -3.29 -5.66 -12.38
C PRO A 83 -2.10 -6.13 -13.22
N LEU A 84 -1.38 -7.14 -12.73
CA LEU A 84 -0.20 -7.69 -13.40
C LEU A 84 -0.46 -9.12 -13.86
N ALA A 85 -0.07 -9.42 -15.09
CA ALA A 85 -0.01 -10.78 -15.62
C ALA A 85 1.40 -11.36 -15.49
N LYS A 86 1.51 -12.70 -15.46
CA LYS A 86 2.81 -13.36 -15.57
C LYS A 86 3.39 -13.09 -16.96
N HIS A 87 4.59 -12.50 -17.01
CA HIS A 87 5.28 -12.28 -18.27
C HIS A 87 5.80 -13.63 -18.83
N PRO A 88 5.59 -13.95 -20.13
CA PRO A 88 5.97 -15.26 -20.70
C PRO A 88 7.48 -15.51 -20.67
N SER A 89 8.29 -14.45 -20.72
CA SER A 89 9.76 -14.53 -20.64
C SER A 89 10.32 -14.38 -19.22
N ALA A 90 9.49 -14.33 -18.18
CA ALA A 90 9.99 -14.28 -16.80
C ALA A 90 10.69 -15.60 -16.45
N ILE A 91 11.98 -15.53 -16.13
CA ILE A 91 12.74 -16.65 -15.57
C ILE A 91 12.31 -16.87 -14.12
N GLN A 92 12.10 -18.12 -13.72
CA GLN A 92 11.61 -18.48 -12.38
C GLN A 92 12.74 -18.45 -11.35
#